data_AF-A0A0J5H047-F1
#
_entry.id   AF-A0A0J5H047-F1
#
_cell.length_a   1.000
_cell.length_b   1.000
_cell.length_c   1.000
_cell.angle_alpha   90.00
_cell.angle_beta   90.00
_cell.angle_gamma   90.00
#
_symmetry.space_group_name_H-M   'P 1'
#
loop_
_entity.id
_entity.type
_entity.pdbx_description
1 polymer ?
#
loop_
_entity_poly.entity_id
_entity_poly.type
_entity_poly.pdbx_seq_one_letter_code
_entity_poly.pdbx_strand_id
1 'polypeptide(L)'
;MVDVTVKMNNHDFSDREAKILEVLLLNLSAQSNADSTKMAMALNPLEKFESDEVLSYRFAWQSSISEELFVEFKAGLERRFKGALKMCDLLEGEIVFKENAYLGI
;
A
#
# COMPACT_ATOMS: atom_id res chain seq x y z
N MET A 1 -10.50 4.11 -7.05
CA MET A 1 -9.32 4.51 -6.24
C MET A 1 -9.35 3.68 -4.96
N VAL A 2 -8.21 3.46 -4.33
CA VAL A 2 -8.13 2.73 -3.06
C VAL A 2 -7.16 3.46 -2.14
N ASP A 3 -7.56 3.67 -0.89
CA ASP A 3 -6.63 4.10 0.16
C ASP A 3 -6.02 2.84 0.78
N VAL A 4 -4.71 2.85 0.92
CA VAL A 4 -3.93 1.77 1.51
C VAL A 4 -3.19 2.33 2.70
N THR A 5 -3.43 1.71 3.86
CA THR A 5 -2.74 2.01 5.10
C THR A 5 -2.00 0.77 5.55
N VAL A 6 -0.76 0.93 6.02
CA VAL A 6 0.00 -0.14 6.68
C VAL A 6 0.33 0.31 8.09
N LYS A 7 -0.11 -0.48 9.06
CA LYS A 7 0.14 -0.28 10.48
C LYS A 7 1.11 -1.33 10.99
N MET A 8 2.07 -0.89 11.80
CA MET A 8 3.08 -1.75 12.40
C MET A 8 2.91 -1.69 13.92
N ASN A 9 2.24 -2.67 14.51
CA ASN A 9 1.99 -2.67 15.95
C ASN A 9 3.30 -2.85 16.74
N ASN A 10 3.46 -2.09 17.83
CA ASN A 10 4.59 -2.20 18.76
C ASN A 10 5.98 -2.05 18.11
N HIS A 11 6.13 -1.18 17.10
CA HIS A 11 7.46 -0.85 16.56
C HIS A 11 8.15 0.27 17.36
N ASP A 12 9.48 0.26 17.39
CA ASP A 12 10.32 1.36 17.91
C ASP A 12 11.20 1.96 16.79
N PHE A 13 10.68 1.96 15.56
CA PHE A 13 11.38 2.56 14.43
C PHE A 13 11.64 4.04 14.66
N SER A 14 12.87 4.47 14.35
CA SER A 14 13.17 5.87 14.13
C SER A 14 12.42 6.40 12.89
N ASP A 15 12.25 7.72 12.81
CA ASP A 15 11.66 8.38 11.62
C ASP A 15 12.35 7.95 10.32
N ARG A 16 13.67 7.73 10.38
CA ARG A 16 14.45 7.28 9.24
C ARG A 16 14.09 5.85 8.83
N GLU A 17 13.97 4.93 9.78
CA GLU A 17 13.60 3.54 9.52
C GLU A 17 12.17 3.43 9.00
N ALA A 18 11.24 4.15 9.63
CA ALA A 18 9.86 4.26 9.16
C ALA A 18 9.80 4.79 7.72
N LYS A 19 10.62 5.79 7.39
CA LYS A 19 10.68 6.33 6.02
C LYS A 19 11.28 5.36 5.01
N ILE A 20 12.31 4.60 5.40
CA ILE A 20 12.89 3.55 4.54
C ILE A 20 11.85 2.47 4.24
N LEU A 21 11.12 2.03 5.27
CA LEU A 21 10.05 1.05 5.12
C LEU A 21 8.92 1.58 4.23
N GLU A 22 8.48 2.83 4.45
CA GLU A 22 7.48 3.49 3.61
C GLU A 22 7.88 3.47 2.13
N VAL A 23 9.12 3.89 1.81
CA VAL A 23 9.63 3.92 0.44
C VAL A 23 9.72 2.52 -0.17
N LEU A 24 10.14 1.51 0.61
CA LEU A 24 10.15 0.12 0.17
C LEU A 24 8.73 -0.34 -0.22
N LEU A 25 7.74 -0.11 0.65
CA LEU A 25 6.36 -0.50 0.42
C LEU A 25 5.75 0.23 -0.80
N LEU A 26 6.09 1.51 -1.02
CA LEU A 26 5.66 2.24 -2.22
C LEU A 26 6.24 1.64 -3.50
N ASN A 27 7.51 1.26 -3.51
CA ASN A 27 8.12 0.59 -4.67
C ASN A 27 7.47 -0.77 -4.95
N LEU A 28 7.17 -1.54 -3.91
CA LEU A 28 6.45 -2.82 -4.05
C LEU A 28 5.01 -2.62 -4.54
N SER A 29 4.36 -1.53 -4.15
CA SER A 29 3.04 -1.15 -4.65
C SER A 29 3.08 -0.83 -6.15
N ALA A 30 4.10 -0.09 -6.59
CA ALA A 30 4.32 0.21 -8.01
C ALA A 30 4.58 -1.06 -8.84
N GLN A 31 5.38 -1.99 -8.32
CA GLN A 31 5.61 -3.29 -8.97
C GLN A 31 4.32 -4.13 -9.03
N SER A 32 3.57 -4.22 -7.94
CA SER A 32 2.29 -4.95 -7.93
C SER A 32 1.33 -4.40 -8.97
N ASN A 33 1.24 -3.07 -9.08
CA ASN A 33 0.44 -2.40 -10.09
C ASN A 33 0.89 -2.67 -11.52
N ALA A 34 2.21 -2.63 -11.78
CA ALA A 34 2.75 -2.90 -13.10
C ALA A 34 2.46 -4.35 -13.55
N ASP A 35 2.50 -5.30 -12.63
CA ASP A 35 2.27 -6.71 -12.93
C ASP A 35 0.78 -7.03 -13.15
N SER A 36 -0.13 -6.44 -12.37
CA SER A 36 -1.56 -6.69 -12.48
C SER A 36 -2.24 -5.79 -13.52
N THR A 37 -2.22 -4.48 -13.32
CA THR A 37 -3.05 -3.55 -14.11
C THR A 37 -2.36 -3.10 -15.40
N LYS A 38 -1.01 -3.06 -15.40
CA LYS A 38 -0.20 -2.50 -16.51
C LYS A 38 -0.54 -1.03 -16.85
N MET A 39 -1.15 -0.31 -15.91
CA MET A 39 -1.58 1.08 -16.07
C MET A 39 -0.77 2.02 -15.19
N ALA A 40 -0.71 3.29 -15.58
CA ALA A 40 -0.17 4.32 -14.70
C ALA A 40 -1.06 4.49 -13.46
N MET A 41 -0.42 4.57 -12.30
CA MET A 41 -1.05 4.74 -11.00
C MET A 41 -0.37 5.89 -10.25
N ALA A 42 -1.16 6.87 -9.82
CA ALA A 42 -0.71 7.92 -8.92
C ALA A 42 -0.69 7.39 -7.47
N LEU A 43 0.39 7.72 -6.76
CA LEU A 43 0.60 7.42 -5.35
C LEU A 43 0.51 8.74 -4.57
N ASN A 44 -0.68 9.06 -4.05
CA ASN A 44 -0.90 10.32 -3.35
C ASN A 44 -0.79 10.11 -1.83
N PRO A 45 0.11 10.79 -1.11
CA PRO A 45 0.21 10.63 0.34
C PRO A 45 -1.08 11.11 1.02
N LEU A 46 -1.46 10.43 2.08
CA LEU A 46 -2.53 10.83 2.99
C LEU A 46 -1.91 11.21 4.34
N GLU A 47 -2.67 11.98 5.12
CA GLU A 47 -2.30 12.26 6.51
C GLU A 47 -2.29 10.94 7.29
N LYS A 48 -1.27 10.79 8.15
CA LYS A 48 -1.17 9.68 9.10
C LYS A 48 -1.81 10.12 10.39
N PHE A 49 -2.77 9.34 10.89
CA PHE A 49 -3.53 9.70 12.09
C PHE A 49 -3.03 8.98 13.33
N GLU A 50 -2.38 7.84 13.16
CA GLU A 50 -1.88 6.99 14.24
C GLU A 50 -0.35 6.84 14.13
N SER A 51 0.32 6.74 15.28
CA SER A 51 1.79 6.70 15.35
C SER A 51 2.40 5.42 14.78
N ASP A 52 1.60 4.35 14.68
CA ASP A 52 1.97 3.04 14.13
C ASP A 52 1.76 2.96 12.61
N GLU A 53 1.21 4.00 11.96
CA GLU A 53 1.04 4.07 10.52
C GLU A 53 2.37 4.33 9.80
N VAL A 54 2.96 3.28 9.23
CA VAL A 54 4.18 3.41 8.42
C VAL A 54 3.87 3.86 6.99
N LEU A 55 2.68 3.57 6.47
CA LEU A 55 2.23 3.98 5.14
C LEU A 55 0.76 4.40 5.19
N SER A 56 0.40 5.52 4.56
CA SER A 56 -0.98 5.96 4.33
C SER A 56 -1.05 6.70 2.99
N TYR A 57 -1.56 6.05 1.94
CA TYR A 57 -1.57 6.59 0.57
C TYR A 57 -2.86 6.25 -0.18
N ARG A 58 -3.29 7.16 -1.05
CA ARG A 58 -4.32 6.95 -2.05
C ARG A 58 -3.71 6.53 -3.38
N PHE A 59 -4.09 5.34 -3.83
CA PHE A 59 -3.73 4.80 -5.13
C PHE A 59 -4.85 5.07 -6.13
N ALA A 60 -4.49 5.78 -7.20
CA ALA A 60 -5.43 6.23 -8.23
C ALA A 60 -4.93 5.90 -9.63
N TRP A 61 -5.68 5.05 -10.34
CA TRP A 61 -5.44 4.73 -11.74
C TRP A 61 -6.01 5.81 -12.66
N GLN A 62 -5.39 5.99 -13.83
CA GLN A 62 -5.87 6.96 -14.84
C GLN A 62 -7.28 6.66 -15.35
N SER A 63 -7.68 5.40 -15.37
CA SER A 63 -9.06 4.96 -15.64
C SER A 63 -9.49 3.92 -14.63
N SER A 64 -10.80 3.67 -14.54
CA SER A 64 -11.34 2.59 -13.73
C SER A 64 -10.72 1.24 -14.13
N ILE A 65 -10.34 0.45 -13.13
CA ILE A 65 -9.92 -0.94 -13.32
C ILE A 65 -11.09 -1.87 -13.03
N SER A 66 -11.07 -3.08 -13.60
CA SER A 66 -12.07 -4.11 -13.27
C SER A 66 -11.86 -4.64 -11.86
N GLU A 67 -12.91 -5.26 -11.30
CA GLU A 67 -12.84 -5.95 -10.01
C GLU A 67 -11.77 -7.04 -10.00
N GLU A 68 -11.65 -7.81 -11.09
CA GLU A 68 -10.63 -8.85 -11.25
C GLU A 68 -9.21 -8.28 -11.10
N LEU A 69 -8.88 -7.22 -11.85
CA LEU A 69 -7.57 -6.57 -11.76
C LEU A 69 -7.31 -5.98 -10.37
N PHE A 70 -8.36 -5.51 -9.70
CA PHE A 70 -8.26 -4.98 -8.35
C PHE A 70 -7.99 -6.07 -7.32
N VAL A 71 -8.64 -7.24 -7.43
CA VAL A 71 -8.38 -8.41 -6.59
C VAL A 71 -6.95 -8.91 -6.81
N GLU A 72 -6.51 -9.01 -8.06
CA GLU A 72 -5.12 -9.37 -8.39
C GLU A 72 -4.11 -8.38 -7.82
N PHE A 73 -4.38 -7.09 -7.94
CA PHE A 73 -3.55 -6.03 -7.38
C PHE A 73 -3.43 -6.15 -5.85
N LYS A 74 -4.56 -6.30 -5.13
CA LYS A 74 -4.61 -6.49 -3.68
C LYS A 74 -3.79 -7.71 -3.25
N ALA A 75 -4.05 -8.87 -3.83
CA ALA A 75 -3.34 -10.10 -3.51
C ALA A 75 -1.82 -10.00 -3.79
N GLY A 76 -1.46 -9.35 -4.90
CA GLY A 76 -0.07 -9.07 -5.25
C GLY A 76 0.62 -8.16 -4.24
N LEU A 77 -0.10 -7.17 -3.70
CA LEU A 77 0.41 -6.19 -2.76
C LEU A 77 0.62 -6.82 -1.38
N GLU A 78 -0.39 -7.55 -0.89
CA GLU A 78 -0.30 -8.33 0.36
C GLU A 78 0.87 -9.31 0.33
N ARG A 79 1.04 -10.07 -0.76
CA ARG A 79 2.14 -11.04 -0.90
C ARG A 79 3.51 -10.35 -0.85
N ARG A 80 3.66 -9.22 -1.54
CA ARG A 80 4.92 -8.47 -1.56
C ARG A 80 5.24 -7.85 -0.21
N PHE A 81 4.24 -7.27 0.46
CA PHE A 81 4.41 -6.64 1.76
C PHE A 81 4.77 -7.68 2.82
N LYS A 82 4.01 -8.79 2.91
CA LYS A 82 4.34 -9.91 3.80
C LYS A 82 5.73 -10.46 3.54
N GLY A 83 6.10 -10.63 2.27
CA GLY A 83 7.44 -11.08 1.89
C GLY A 83 8.54 -10.12 2.36
N ALA A 84 8.37 -8.81 2.12
CA ALA A 84 9.32 -7.79 2.51
C ALA A 84 9.48 -7.67 4.03
N LEU A 85 8.37 -7.62 4.77
CA LEU A 85 8.38 -7.57 6.23
C LEU A 85 9.10 -8.79 6.82
N LYS A 86 8.82 -9.99 6.31
CA LYS A 86 9.51 -11.22 6.71
C LYS A 86 11.01 -11.18 6.40
N MET A 87 11.41 -10.65 5.25
CA MET A 87 12.84 -10.51 4.89
C MET A 87 13.58 -9.51 5.78
N CYS A 88 12.87 -8.51 6.30
CA CYS A 88 13.39 -7.53 7.24
C CYS A 88 13.33 -8.01 8.70
N ASP A 89 12.91 -9.25 8.96
CA ASP A 89 12.67 -9.80 10.30
C ASP A 89 11.70 -8.94 11.14
N LEU A 90 10.74 -8.30 10.46
CA LEU A 90 9.70 -7.50 11.07
C LEU A 90 8.45 -8.34 11.32
N LEU A 91 7.74 -8.06 12.42
CA LEU A 91 6.41 -8.63 12.66
C LEU A 91 5.46 -8.27 11.51
N GLU A 92 4.45 -9.12 11.27
CA GLU A 92 3.46 -8.83 10.24
C GLU A 92 2.68 -7.54 10.60
N GLY A 93 2.75 -6.57 9.70
CA GLY A 93 1.93 -5.36 9.76
C GLY A 93 0.50 -5.63 9.30
N GLU A 94 -0.43 -4.83 9.81
CA GLU A 94 -1.80 -4.82 9.34
C GLU A 94 -1.88 -3.98 8.07
N ILE A 95 -2.47 -4.54 7.00
CA ILE A 95 -2.71 -3.83 5.75
C ILE A 95 -4.20 -3.57 5.65
N VAL A 96 -4.58 -2.29 5.59
CA VAL A 96 -5.98 -1.85 5.49
C VAL A 96 -6.21 -1.28 4.10
N PHE A 97 -7.19 -1.84 3.39
CA PHE A 97 -7.66 -1.32 2.12
C PHE A 97 -9.02 -0.67 2.30
N LYS A 98 -9.10 0.64 2.04
CA LYS A 98 -10.36 1.38 2.00
C LYS A 98 -10.68 1.75 0.56
N GLU A 99 -11.66 1.06 0.00
CA GLU A 99 -12.16 1.36 -1.34
C GLU A 99 -12.88 2.69 -1.35
N ASN A 100 -12.40 3.61 -2.19
CA ASN A 100 -13.08 4.87 -2.42
C ASN A 100 -13.95 4.71 -3.65
N ALA A 101 -15.20 4.33 -3.41
CA ALA A 101 -16.26 4.42 -4.40
C ALA A 101 -16.65 5.89 -4.57
N TYR A 102 -15.87 6.66 -5.34
CA TYR A 102 -16.49 7.77 -6.06
C TYR A 102 -17.28 7.15 -7.22
N LEU A 103 -18.50 6.70 -6.92
CA LEU A 103 -19.58 6.73 -7.89
C LEU A 103 -19.89 8.22 -8.11
N GLY A 104 -19.43 8.77 -9.22
CA GLY A 104 -19.54 10.20 -9.51
C GLY A 104 -19.74 10.44 -11.00
N ILE A 105 -20.98 10.19 -11.43
CA ILE A 105 -21.80 10.95 -12.40
C ILE A 105 -21.08 11.56 -13.61
#